data_AF-S7NRE1-F1
#
_entry.id   AF-S7NRE1-F1
#
_cell.length_a   1.000
_cell.length_b   1.000
_cell.length_c   1.000
_cell.angle_alpha   90.00
_cell.angle_beta   90.00
_cell.angle_gamma   90.00
#
_symmetry.space_group_name_H-M   'P 1'
#
loop_
_entity.id
_entity.type
_entity.pdbx_description
1 polymer ?
#
loop_
_entity_poly.entity_id
_entity_poly.type
_entity_poly.pdbx_seq_one_letter_code
_entity_poly.pdbx_strand_id
1 'polypeptide(L)'
;MEILSPGYWQEQDLELGTLAPLDEAISSTLWSTPDMLVSQDSQPWTSDETVVAGGTVVLKCQVKDHEDSSLQWSNPAQQTLYFGEKRALRDNRIQLVKSTPHELSISISNVALADEGEYTCSIFTMPVRTAKSLITVLGVVYLHTTMPPSPVPPSPPRSFFLVLSPQKYLWEKEGSVPPLKMTQESALIFPFLNKSDSGTYGCTAISNLGSYKTYYTLNVNDPSPVPSSTSTYHAIIGGIVAFIVFLLLILFIFIGHYLIRHKGTYLTHEAKGSDDAPDADTAIINAEGGQSGGDDKKEYFI
;
A
#
# COMPACT_ATOMS: atom_id res chain seq x y z
N MET A 1 22.81 -87.28 -32.71
CA MET A 1 22.15 -88.36 -31.95
C MET A 1 22.09 -87.89 -30.50
N GLU A 2 20.98 -87.62 -29.83
CA GLU A 2 19.54 -87.59 -30.10
C GLU A 2 18.95 -86.46 -29.21
N ILE A 3 18.08 -85.57 -29.71
CA ILE A 3 16.59 -85.59 -29.68
C ILE A 3 15.98 -85.51 -28.26
N LEU A 4 15.17 -84.46 -28.00
CA LEU A 4 13.73 -84.51 -27.63
C LEU A 4 13.17 -83.15 -27.11
N SER A 5 12.59 -82.38 -28.05
CA SER A 5 11.20 -81.84 -28.19
C SER A 5 10.38 -81.30 -26.95
N PRO A 6 9.14 -80.76 -27.14
CA PRO A 6 8.82 -79.35 -26.88
C PRO A 6 7.53 -79.15 -26.03
N GLY A 7 7.07 -77.92 -25.85
CA GLY A 7 5.67 -77.65 -25.48
C GLY A 7 5.40 -76.15 -25.43
N TYR A 8 4.27 -75.61 -25.86
CA TYR A 8 3.11 -76.12 -26.61
C TYR A 8 2.38 -74.83 -27.02
N TRP A 9 2.12 -74.62 -28.31
CA TRP A 9 1.28 -73.52 -28.81
C TRP A 9 -0.17 -73.99 -28.80
N GLN A 10 -1.09 -73.13 -28.36
CA GLN A 10 -2.49 -73.26 -28.72
C GLN A 10 -2.95 -71.94 -29.34
N GLU A 11 -3.08 -71.98 -30.66
CA GLU A 11 -3.84 -71.06 -31.48
C GLU A 11 -5.34 -71.20 -31.10
N GLN A 12 -6.04 -70.08 -31.00
CA GLN A 12 -7.50 -70.09 -31.04
C GLN A 12 -7.99 -68.99 -31.98
N ASP A 13 -8.91 -69.41 -32.83
CA ASP A 13 -9.19 -68.88 -34.16
C ASP A 13 -9.83 -67.49 -34.20
N LEU A 14 -9.56 -66.82 -35.32
CA LEU A 14 -10.21 -65.61 -35.79
C LEU A 14 -11.64 -65.94 -36.26
N GLU A 15 -12.67 -65.32 -35.66
CA GLU A 15 -13.99 -65.19 -36.26
C GLU A 15 -14.29 -63.70 -36.50
N LEU A 16 -14.75 -63.43 -37.72
CA LEU A 16 -14.88 -62.14 -38.36
C LEU A 16 -16.30 -61.58 -38.15
N GLY A 17 -16.42 -60.34 -37.67
CA GLY A 17 -17.65 -59.55 -37.67
C GLY A 17 -17.63 -58.55 -36.51
N THR A 18 -17.78 -57.24 -36.68
CA THR A 18 -18.45 -56.42 -37.69
C THR A 18 -17.81 -55.02 -37.63
N LEU A 19 -17.67 -54.35 -38.78
CA LEU A 19 -17.17 -52.97 -38.85
C LEU A 19 -18.21 -52.02 -38.24
N ALA A 20 -17.88 -51.37 -37.12
CA ALA A 20 -18.55 -50.16 -36.66
C ALA A 20 -17.73 -48.93 -37.10
N PRO A 21 -18.36 -47.79 -37.43
CA PRO A 21 -17.70 -46.71 -38.16
C PRO A 21 -16.75 -45.87 -37.31
N LEU A 22 -15.76 -45.32 -38.00
CA LEU A 22 -14.68 -44.46 -37.55
C LEU A 22 -15.23 -43.09 -37.08
N ASP A 23 -15.55 -42.91 -35.80
CA ASP A 23 -15.76 -41.55 -35.24
C ASP A 23 -15.56 -41.39 -33.72
N GLU A 24 -14.76 -42.25 -33.07
CA GLU A 24 -14.38 -42.07 -31.66
C GLU A 24 -12.89 -42.28 -31.41
N ALA A 25 -12.03 -41.59 -32.17
CA ALA A 25 -10.59 -41.66 -32.01
C ALA A 25 -9.91 -40.30 -31.88
N ILE A 26 -10.42 -39.40 -31.01
CA ILE A 26 -9.58 -38.39 -30.34
C ILE A 26 -10.09 -38.15 -28.92
N SER A 27 -9.91 -39.13 -28.03
CA SER A 27 -10.09 -38.92 -26.59
C SER A 27 -9.10 -39.77 -25.80
N SER A 28 -7.80 -39.49 -25.93
CA SER A 28 -6.81 -40.04 -24.99
C SER A 28 -5.42 -39.38 -25.03
N THR A 29 -5.29 -38.09 -25.36
CA THR A 29 -4.06 -37.33 -25.03
C THR A 29 -4.37 -35.86 -24.79
N LEU A 30 -4.69 -35.52 -23.54
CA LEU A 30 -4.46 -34.22 -22.87
C LEU A 30 -5.10 -34.32 -21.48
N TRP A 31 -4.36 -34.86 -20.52
CA TRP A 31 -4.67 -34.62 -19.11
C TRP A 31 -4.30 -33.16 -18.80
N SER A 32 -5.19 -32.23 -19.10
CA SER A 32 -5.15 -30.89 -18.52
C SER A 32 -5.54 -31.01 -17.05
N THR A 33 -4.69 -30.48 -16.16
CA THR A 33 -4.93 -30.37 -14.73
C THR A 33 -6.27 -29.67 -14.41
N PRO A 34 -6.98 -29.99 -13.31
CA PRO A 34 -8.26 -29.35 -12.97
C PRO A 34 -8.15 -27.89 -12.47
N ASP A 35 -7.00 -27.25 -12.61
CA ASP A 35 -6.80 -25.83 -12.34
C ASP A 35 -6.47 -25.13 -13.67
N MET A 36 -7.18 -24.02 -13.96
CA MET A 36 -7.01 -23.10 -15.10
C MET A 36 -7.90 -23.28 -16.34
N LEU A 37 -9.21 -23.46 -16.16
CA LEU A 37 -10.14 -22.81 -17.09
C LEU A 37 -10.31 -21.35 -16.66
N VAL A 38 -9.50 -20.44 -17.23
CA VAL A 38 -9.77 -19.00 -17.14
C VAL A 38 -11.13 -18.78 -17.79
N SER A 39 -12.17 -18.54 -16.99
CA SER A 39 -13.51 -18.18 -17.45
C SER A 39 -13.44 -16.85 -18.20
N GLN A 40 -13.09 -16.79 -19.49
CA GLN A 40 -12.95 -15.50 -20.21
C GLN A 40 -14.17 -14.58 -20.06
N ASP A 41 -15.34 -15.14 -19.75
CA ASP A 41 -16.57 -14.43 -19.46
C ASP A 41 -16.47 -13.46 -18.26
N SER A 42 -15.57 -13.70 -17.30
CA SER A 42 -15.36 -12.81 -16.15
C SER A 42 -14.30 -11.72 -16.38
N GLN A 43 -13.78 -11.60 -17.61
CA GLN A 43 -12.87 -10.51 -17.98
C GLN A 43 -13.69 -9.21 -18.19
N PRO A 44 -13.46 -8.14 -17.40
CA PRO A 44 -14.11 -6.88 -17.66
C PRO A 44 -13.55 -6.22 -18.92
N TRP A 45 -14.33 -5.33 -19.53
CA TRP A 45 -13.90 -4.46 -20.63
C TRP A 45 -14.39 -3.03 -20.43
N THR A 46 -13.65 -2.08 -21.02
CA THR A 46 -13.93 -0.65 -21.04
C THR A 46 -13.31 -0.05 -22.31
N SER A 47 -13.74 1.15 -22.70
CA SER A 47 -13.18 1.94 -23.80
C SER A 47 -12.34 3.10 -23.29
N ASP A 48 -11.41 3.58 -24.12
CA ASP A 48 -10.74 4.87 -23.94
C ASP A 48 -11.71 6.00 -24.25
N GLU A 49 -11.57 7.11 -23.52
CA GLU A 49 -12.48 8.24 -23.63
C GLU A 49 -11.70 9.53 -23.88
N THR A 50 -12.25 10.40 -24.73
CA THR A 50 -11.67 11.72 -25.01
C THR A 50 -12.68 12.79 -24.69
N VAL A 51 -12.28 13.77 -23.87
CA VAL A 51 -13.18 14.80 -23.35
C VAL A 51 -12.52 16.16 -23.42
N VAL A 52 -13.30 17.20 -23.71
CA VAL A 52 -12.82 18.59 -23.66
C VAL A 52 -12.75 19.06 -22.21
N ALA A 53 -11.72 19.83 -21.86
CA ALA A 53 -11.58 20.45 -20.54
C ALA A 53 -12.85 21.23 -20.14
N GLY A 54 -13.32 21.04 -18.92
CA GLY A 54 -14.60 21.56 -18.41
C GLY A 54 -15.82 20.71 -18.78
N GLY A 55 -15.66 19.72 -19.65
CA GLY A 55 -16.71 18.78 -20.06
C GLY A 55 -17.02 17.73 -18.99
N THR A 56 -17.82 16.73 -19.37
CA THR A 56 -18.14 15.56 -18.54
C THR A 56 -17.79 14.29 -19.31
N VAL A 57 -17.03 13.40 -18.69
CA VAL A 57 -16.70 12.07 -19.23
C VAL A 57 -17.45 10.99 -18.48
N VAL A 58 -17.84 9.92 -19.17
CA VAL A 58 -18.51 8.76 -18.57
C VAL A 58 -17.64 7.53 -18.78
N LEU A 59 -17.12 6.98 -17.69
CA LEU A 59 -16.38 5.72 -17.70
C LEU A 59 -17.35 4.57 -17.54
N LYS A 60 -17.29 3.61 -18.45
CA LYS A 60 -18.20 2.46 -18.49
C LYS A 60 -17.41 1.16 -18.47
N CYS A 61 -17.54 0.41 -17.38
CA CYS A 61 -16.97 -0.92 -17.25
C CYS A 61 -18.07 -1.98 -17.29
N GLN A 62 -17.87 -3.03 -18.08
CA GLN A 62 -18.83 -4.13 -18.21
C GLN A 62 -18.13 -5.48 -18.07
N VAL A 63 -18.87 -6.48 -17.58
CA VAL A 63 -18.41 -7.87 -17.45
C VAL A 63 -19.56 -8.82 -17.77
N LYS A 64 -19.28 -9.95 -18.40
CA LYS A 64 -20.32 -10.90 -18.82
C LYS A 64 -20.72 -11.81 -17.67
N ASP A 65 -19.76 -12.44 -17.01
CA ASP A 65 -19.97 -13.17 -15.76
C ASP A 65 -19.30 -12.44 -14.60
N HIS A 66 -20.04 -12.17 -13.54
CA HIS A 66 -19.51 -11.40 -12.41
C HIS A 66 -19.05 -12.28 -11.24
N GLU A 67 -19.32 -13.59 -11.25
CA GLU A 67 -18.90 -14.53 -10.19
C GLU A 67 -19.17 -14.02 -8.76
N ASP A 68 -20.35 -13.43 -8.51
CA ASP A 68 -20.73 -12.81 -7.22
C ASP A 68 -19.76 -11.74 -6.69
N SER A 69 -18.94 -11.17 -7.58
CA SER A 69 -17.84 -10.26 -7.28
C SER A 69 -18.12 -8.83 -7.77
N SER A 70 -17.98 -7.83 -6.90
CA SER A 70 -18.28 -6.44 -7.27
C SER A 70 -17.22 -5.81 -8.17
N LEU A 71 -17.68 -4.95 -9.08
CA LEU A 71 -16.83 -4.08 -9.90
C LEU A 71 -16.33 -2.86 -9.08
N GLN A 72 -15.15 -2.38 -9.43
CA GLN A 72 -14.52 -1.21 -8.82
C GLN A 72 -13.82 -0.35 -9.87
N TRP A 73 -13.96 0.98 -9.75
CA TRP A 73 -13.13 1.94 -10.47
C TRP A 73 -12.05 2.54 -9.57
N SER A 74 -10.82 2.64 -10.07
CA SER A 74 -9.73 3.43 -9.48
C SER A 74 -9.19 4.46 -10.46
N ASN A 75 -8.67 5.56 -9.91
CA ASN A 75 -7.99 6.61 -10.69
C ASN A 75 -6.53 6.22 -11.02
N PRO A 76 -5.81 7.03 -11.81
CA PRO A 76 -4.39 6.77 -12.13
C PRO A 76 -3.46 6.68 -10.91
N ALA A 77 -3.84 7.31 -9.80
CA ALA A 77 -3.12 7.23 -8.52
C ALA A 77 -3.50 5.98 -7.69
N GLN A 78 -4.23 5.03 -8.27
CA GLN A 78 -4.72 3.80 -7.64
C GLN A 78 -5.62 4.02 -6.42
N GLN A 79 -6.28 5.17 -6.35
CA GLN A 79 -7.30 5.45 -5.34
C GLN A 79 -8.66 4.97 -5.83
N THR A 80 -9.36 4.20 -5.00
CA THR A 80 -10.71 3.74 -5.31
C THR A 80 -11.68 4.93 -5.42
N LEU A 81 -12.35 5.03 -6.55
CA LEU A 81 -13.41 6.02 -6.81
C LEU A 81 -14.75 5.48 -6.31
N TYR A 82 -15.13 4.31 -6.83
CA TYR A 82 -16.35 3.59 -6.52
C TYR A 82 -16.07 2.09 -6.41
N PHE A 83 -16.72 1.45 -5.44
CA PHE A 83 -16.80 0.01 -5.28
C PHE A 83 -18.29 -0.38 -5.31
N GLY A 84 -18.76 -0.93 -6.42
CA GLY A 84 -20.19 -1.03 -6.70
C GLY A 84 -20.88 0.33 -6.56
N GLU A 85 -21.91 0.41 -5.72
CA GLU A 85 -22.65 1.65 -5.44
C GLU A 85 -21.98 2.56 -4.40
N LYS A 86 -20.93 2.07 -3.72
CA LYS A 86 -20.29 2.79 -2.62
C LYS A 86 -19.21 3.71 -3.15
N ARG A 87 -19.38 5.01 -2.88
CA ARG A 87 -18.37 6.02 -3.17
C ARG A 87 -17.24 5.97 -2.13
N ALA A 88 -16.00 5.90 -2.60
CA ALA A 88 -14.81 5.86 -1.74
C ALA A 88 -14.04 7.20 -1.73
N LEU A 89 -13.90 7.86 -2.89
CA LEU A 89 -13.24 9.16 -3.00
C LEU A 89 -14.22 10.32 -2.83
N ARG A 90 -13.85 11.31 -1.99
CA ARG A 90 -14.65 12.51 -1.71
C ARG A 90 -14.44 13.64 -2.73
N ASP A 91 -14.47 13.33 -4.02
CA ASP A 91 -14.47 14.34 -5.11
C ASP A 91 -15.87 14.51 -5.68
N ASN A 92 -16.49 15.68 -5.49
CA ASN A 92 -17.89 15.96 -5.86
C ASN A 92 -18.14 15.97 -7.36
N ARG A 93 -17.08 16.05 -8.17
CA ARG A 93 -17.17 15.96 -9.62
C ARG A 93 -17.53 14.55 -10.09
N ILE A 94 -17.24 13.53 -9.27
CA ILE A 94 -17.40 12.12 -9.60
C ILE A 94 -18.74 11.60 -9.07
N GLN A 95 -19.63 11.19 -9.98
CA GLN A 95 -20.97 10.71 -9.65
C GLN A 95 -21.24 9.32 -10.24
N LEU A 96 -21.99 8.50 -9.52
CA LEU A 96 -22.45 7.20 -10.01
C LEU A 96 -23.50 7.40 -11.11
N VAL A 97 -23.27 6.79 -12.27
CA VAL A 97 -24.25 6.78 -13.38
C VAL A 97 -25.10 5.52 -13.32
N LYS A 98 -24.44 4.36 -13.17
CA LYS A 98 -25.11 3.06 -13.11
C LYS A 98 -24.27 2.06 -12.32
N SER A 99 -24.93 1.25 -11.51
CA SER A 99 -24.33 0.10 -10.85
C SER A 99 -25.24 -1.10 -11.01
N THR A 100 -24.72 -2.17 -11.61
CA THR A 100 -25.32 -3.49 -11.67
C THR A 100 -24.21 -4.54 -11.52
N PRO A 101 -24.52 -5.82 -11.28
CA PRO A 101 -23.51 -6.88 -11.25
C PRO A 101 -22.64 -6.94 -12.52
N HIS A 102 -23.20 -6.56 -13.67
CA HIS A 102 -22.55 -6.63 -14.98
C HIS A 102 -22.01 -5.29 -15.49
N GLU A 103 -22.29 -4.19 -14.81
CA GLU A 103 -21.90 -2.86 -15.28
C GLU A 103 -21.67 -1.88 -14.13
N LEU A 104 -20.52 -1.20 -14.15
CA LEU A 104 -20.23 -0.07 -13.29
C LEU A 104 -19.84 1.14 -14.14
N SER A 105 -20.72 2.14 -14.13
CA SER A 105 -20.56 3.37 -14.90
C SER A 105 -20.53 4.58 -13.97
N ILE A 106 -19.51 5.42 -14.12
CA ILE A 106 -19.32 6.66 -13.34
C ILE A 106 -19.12 7.85 -14.28
N SER A 107 -19.47 9.04 -13.83
CA SER A 107 -19.25 10.30 -14.56
C SER A 107 -18.31 11.19 -13.79
N ILE A 108 -17.42 11.88 -14.50
CA ILE A 108 -16.53 12.91 -13.95
C ILE A 108 -16.87 14.21 -14.68
N SER A 109 -17.43 15.16 -13.95
CA SER A 109 -17.83 16.47 -14.46
C SER A 109 -16.74 17.52 -14.24
N ASN A 110 -16.76 18.61 -15.02
CA ASN A 110 -15.74 19.65 -14.96
C ASN A 110 -14.32 19.07 -15.02
N VAL A 111 -14.06 18.28 -16.06
CA VAL A 111 -12.78 17.56 -16.25
C VAL A 111 -11.65 18.56 -16.44
N ALA A 112 -10.59 18.42 -15.65
CA ALA A 112 -9.37 19.20 -15.75
C ALA A 112 -8.27 18.41 -16.47
N LEU A 113 -7.26 19.12 -17.01
CA LEU A 113 -6.09 18.48 -17.63
C LEU A 113 -5.35 17.52 -16.68
N ALA A 114 -5.44 17.75 -15.36
CA ALA A 114 -4.83 16.89 -14.35
C ALA A 114 -5.57 15.56 -14.13
N ASP A 115 -6.80 15.41 -14.65
CA ASP A 115 -7.55 14.16 -14.57
C ASP A 115 -7.18 13.16 -15.68
N GLU A 116 -6.35 13.59 -16.64
CA GLU A 116 -5.81 12.75 -17.71
C GLU A 116 -4.99 11.59 -17.14
N GLY A 117 -5.19 10.40 -17.71
CA GLY A 117 -4.44 9.22 -17.31
C GLY A 117 -5.23 7.92 -17.46
N GLU A 118 -4.64 6.85 -16.94
CA GLU A 118 -5.17 5.48 -17.02
C GLU A 118 -6.04 5.15 -15.81
N TYR A 119 -7.34 5.01 -16.05
CA TYR A 119 -8.30 4.57 -15.05
C TYR A 119 -8.46 3.06 -15.13
N THR A 120 -8.54 2.40 -13.98
CA THR A 120 -8.60 0.94 -13.91
C THR A 120 -9.95 0.48 -13.38
N CYS A 121 -10.64 -0.35 -14.14
CA CYS A 121 -11.76 -1.14 -13.66
C CYS A 121 -11.26 -2.49 -13.18
N SER A 122 -11.65 -2.91 -11.97
CA SER A 122 -11.27 -4.18 -11.37
C SER A 122 -12.49 -4.98 -10.95
N ILE A 123 -12.44 -6.29 -11.13
CA ILE A 123 -13.37 -7.26 -10.54
C ILE A 123 -12.60 -8.22 -9.64
N PHE A 124 -13.08 -8.40 -8.41
CA PHE A 124 -12.37 -9.15 -7.36
C PHE A 124 -12.64 -10.66 -7.39
N THR A 125 -12.59 -11.25 -8.58
CA THR A 125 -12.58 -12.71 -8.77
C THR A 125 -11.27 -13.31 -8.24
N MET A 126 -11.16 -14.64 -8.20
CA MET A 126 -9.90 -15.33 -7.92
C MET A 126 -9.38 -15.97 -9.21
N PRO A 127 -8.36 -15.38 -9.90
CA PRO A 127 -7.61 -14.16 -9.58
C PRO A 127 -8.35 -12.87 -9.96
N VAL A 128 -7.90 -11.72 -9.40
CA VAL A 128 -8.47 -10.39 -9.71
C VAL A 128 -8.22 -10.06 -11.18
N ARG A 129 -9.25 -9.58 -11.87
CA ARG A 129 -9.15 -9.20 -13.29
C ARG A 129 -9.41 -7.73 -13.46
N THR A 130 -8.74 -7.13 -14.44
CA THR A 130 -8.75 -5.68 -14.65
C THR A 130 -8.91 -5.31 -16.11
N ALA A 131 -9.47 -4.14 -16.35
CA ALA A 131 -9.55 -3.47 -17.63
C ALA A 131 -9.14 -2.01 -17.45
N LYS A 132 -8.51 -1.40 -18.46
CA LYS A 132 -7.93 -0.06 -18.38
C LYS A 132 -8.58 0.84 -19.42
N SER A 133 -8.82 2.10 -19.05
CA SER A 133 -9.35 3.15 -19.91
C SER A 133 -8.43 4.36 -19.82
N LEU A 134 -7.88 4.78 -20.95
CA LEU A 134 -7.11 6.02 -21.06
C LEU A 134 -8.07 7.19 -21.28
N ILE A 135 -8.11 8.14 -20.35
CA ILE A 135 -8.82 9.41 -20.53
C ILE A 135 -7.86 10.43 -21.11
N THR A 136 -8.17 10.97 -22.29
CA THR A 136 -7.45 12.09 -22.90
C THR A 136 -8.24 13.39 -22.76
N VAL A 137 -7.62 14.45 -22.24
CA VAL A 137 -8.30 15.74 -22.00
C VAL A 137 -7.84 16.79 -23.01
N LEU A 138 -8.77 17.25 -23.85
CA LEU A 138 -8.51 18.22 -24.89
C LEU A 138 -8.65 19.64 -24.34
N GLY A 139 -7.57 20.43 -24.43
CA GLY A 139 -7.62 21.86 -24.15
C GLY A 139 -8.39 22.63 -25.23
N VAL A 140 -9.30 23.52 -24.82
CA VAL A 140 -9.98 24.46 -25.73
C VAL A 140 -9.33 25.83 -25.67
N VAL A 141 -9.07 26.40 -26.85
CA VAL A 141 -8.66 27.80 -27.03
C VAL A 141 -9.87 28.59 -27.51
N TYR A 142 -10.27 29.61 -26.75
CA TYR A 142 -11.25 30.58 -27.21
C TYR A 142 -10.54 31.70 -27.98
N LEU A 143 -10.62 31.68 -29.31
CA LEU A 143 -10.22 32.83 -30.13
C LEU A 143 -11.30 33.90 -30.02
N HIS A 144 -11.04 34.95 -29.23
CA HIS A 144 -11.87 36.13 -29.25
C HIS A 144 -11.66 36.87 -30.59
N THR A 145 -12.53 36.61 -31.56
CA THR A 145 -12.61 37.50 -32.72
C THR A 145 -13.31 38.78 -32.24
N THR A 146 -12.56 39.86 -32.09
CA THR A 146 -13.13 41.20 -31.95
C THR A 146 -13.73 41.57 -33.30
N MET A 147 -14.97 41.13 -33.54
CA MET A 147 -15.72 41.55 -34.72
C MET A 147 -16.08 43.04 -34.54
N PRO A 148 -15.89 43.90 -35.56
CA PRO A 148 -16.36 45.28 -35.50
C PRO A 148 -17.88 45.30 -35.27
N PRO A 149 -18.43 46.31 -34.58
CA PRO A 149 -19.86 46.38 -34.29
C PRO A 149 -20.66 46.45 -35.60
N SER A 150 -21.27 45.33 -35.99
CA SER A 150 -22.25 45.26 -37.07
C SER A 150 -23.64 45.49 -36.49
N PRO A 151 -24.55 46.21 -37.17
CA PRO A 151 -25.88 46.58 -36.65
C PRO A 151 -26.90 45.42 -36.67
N VAL A 152 -26.45 44.16 -36.70
CA VAL A 152 -27.32 42.98 -36.81
C VAL A 152 -27.50 42.36 -35.42
N PRO A 153 -28.71 41.88 -35.04
CA PRO A 153 -28.92 41.24 -33.75
C PRO A 153 -27.96 40.05 -33.57
N PRO A 154 -27.43 39.81 -32.35
CA PRO A 154 -26.53 38.69 -32.14
C PRO A 154 -27.29 37.38 -32.37
N SER A 155 -26.95 36.68 -33.46
CA SER A 155 -27.16 35.24 -33.50
C SER A 155 -26.46 34.61 -32.30
N PRO A 156 -26.99 33.55 -31.67
CA PRO A 156 -26.27 32.87 -30.60
C PRO A 156 -24.86 32.55 -31.10
N PRO A 157 -23.81 32.86 -30.32
CA PRO A 157 -22.44 32.64 -30.76
C PRO A 157 -22.32 31.15 -31.10
N ARG A 158 -22.07 30.85 -32.38
CA ARG A 158 -21.64 29.52 -32.80
C ARG A 158 -20.24 29.36 -32.22
N SER A 159 -20.16 28.87 -30.99
CA SER A 159 -18.92 28.38 -30.41
C SER A 159 -18.46 27.19 -31.26
N PHE A 160 -17.63 27.47 -32.26
CA PHE A 160 -16.90 26.44 -32.98
C PHE A 160 -15.82 25.90 -32.04
N PHE A 161 -16.02 24.68 -31.56
CA PHE A 161 -15.00 23.96 -30.82
C PHE A 161 -14.03 23.35 -31.82
N LEU A 162 -12.83 23.91 -31.93
CA LEU A 162 -11.75 23.24 -32.64
C LEU A 162 -10.99 22.40 -31.62
N VAL A 163 -11.11 21.08 -31.75
CA VAL A 163 -10.29 20.12 -31.00
C VAL A 163 -8.87 20.24 -31.53
N LEU A 164 -7.97 20.81 -30.72
CA LEU A 164 -6.56 20.93 -31.09
C LEU A 164 -5.86 19.62 -30.74
N SER A 165 -5.46 18.84 -31.75
CA SER A 165 -4.41 17.82 -31.58
C SER A 165 -3.06 18.50 -31.78
N PRO A 166 -2.26 18.75 -30.73
CA PRO A 166 -0.99 19.47 -30.87
C PRO A 166 0.02 18.66 -31.68
N GLN A 167 0.79 19.33 -32.52
CA GLN A 167 1.88 18.70 -33.31
C GLN A 167 3.27 19.10 -32.80
N LYS A 168 3.35 20.19 -32.02
CA LYS A 168 4.61 20.75 -31.50
C LYS A 168 4.39 21.34 -30.11
N TYR A 169 5.41 21.29 -29.26
CA TYR A 169 5.40 21.90 -27.93
C TYR A 169 6.58 22.86 -27.77
N LEU A 170 6.34 24.01 -27.14
CA LEU A 170 7.35 25.01 -26.84
C LEU A 170 7.37 25.28 -25.34
N TRP A 171 8.54 25.10 -24.73
CA TRP A 171 8.75 25.33 -23.30
C TRP A 171 9.49 26.64 -23.06
N GLU A 172 8.98 27.43 -22.12
CA GLU A 172 9.60 28.66 -21.62
C GLU A 172 9.69 28.61 -20.09
N LYS A 173 10.72 29.24 -19.52
CA LYS A 173 10.75 29.55 -18.09
C LYS A 173 10.57 31.06 -17.92
N GLU A 174 9.68 31.45 -17.02
CA GLU A 174 9.42 32.85 -16.72
C GLU A 174 10.73 33.54 -16.30
N GLY A 175 11.11 34.61 -17.01
CA GLY A 175 12.37 35.33 -16.79
C GLY A 175 13.61 34.78 -17.51
N SER A 176 13.48 33.71 -18.31
CA SER A 176 14.55 33.22 -19.18
C SER A 176 14.44 33.76 -20.61
N VAL A 177 15.55 34.24 -21.17
CA VAL A 177 15.70 34.56 -22.60
C VAL A 177 17.01 33.89 -23.04
N PRO A 178 17.02 32.93 -24.00
CA PRO A 178 15.94 32.42 -24.87
C PRO A 178 15.07 31.29 -24.26
N PRO A 179 13.93 30.89 -24.90
CA PRO A 179 13.07 29.80 -24.43
C PRO A 179 13.78 28.46 -24.33
N LEU A 180 13.33 27.63 -23.37
CA LEU A 180 14.10 26.50 -22.85
C LEU A 180 14.24 25.30 -23.77
N LYS A 181 13.49 25.21 -24.89
CA LYS A 181 13.70 24.35 -26.09
C LYS A 181 12.36 24.10 -26.79
N MET A 182 12.40 23.92 -28.11
CA MET A 182 11.24 23.46 -28.89
C MET A 182 11.34 21.94 -29.06
N THR A 183 10.29 21.20 -28.69
CA THR A 183 10.28 19.73 -28.70
C THR A 183 9.03 19.19 -29.40
N GLN A 184 9.12 17.94 -29.89
CA GLN A 184 7.94 17.17 -30.33
C GLN A 184 7.26 16.46 -29.16
N GLU A 185 7.95 16.36 -28.02
CA GLU A 185 7.47 15.72 -26.80
C GLU A 185 6.66 16.70 -25.95
N SER A 186 5.55 16.22 -25.37
CA SER A 186 4.68 16.97 -24.46
C SER A 186 5.27 17.20 -23.07
N ALA A 187 6.45 16.65 -22.78
CA ALA A 187 7.08 16.66 -21.47
C ALA A 187 8.39 17.46 -21.45
N LEU A 188 8.62 18.20 -20.35
CA LEU A 188 9.91 18.84 -20.05
C LEU A 188 10.65 18.00 -19.00
N ILE A 189 11.80 17.46 -19.38
CA ILE A 189 12.54 16.50 -18.55
C ILE A 189 13.80 17.16 -17.98
N PHE A 190 13.92 17.16 -16.65
CA PHE A 190 15.12 17.54 -15.92
C PHE A 190 15.82 16.26 -15.42
N PRO A 191 16.93 15.82 -16.03
CA PRO A 191 17.63 14.60 -15.60
C PRO A 191 18.23 14.76 -14.19
N PHE A 192 18.61 15.99 -13.84
CA PHE A 192 19.13 16.36 -12.52
C PHE A 192 18.47 17.66 -12.08
N LEU A 193 17.63 17.60 -11.05
CA LEU A 193 16.95 18.77 -10.48
C LEU A 193 17.90 19.54 -9.57
N ASN A 194 17.96 20.86 -9.77
CA ASN A 194 18.70 21.79 -8.94
C ASN A 194 17.78 22.89 -8.39
N LYS A 195 18.17 23.54 -7.30
CA LYS A 195 17.41 24.64 -6.68
C LYS A 195 17.20 25.82 -7.64
N SER A 196 18.13 26.00 -8.58
CA SER A 196 18.02 26.98 -9.68
C SER A 196 16.93 26.66 -10.70
N ASP A 197 16.45 25.41 -10.73
CA ASP A 197 15.40 24.97 -11.64
C ASP A 197 14.02 25.33 -11.09
N SER A 198 13.89 25.64 -9.81
CA SER A 198 12.66 26.23 -9.27
C SER A 198 12.23 27.45 -10.10
N GLY A 199 10.94 27.55 -10.38
CA GLY A 199 10.35 28.62 -11.18
C GLY A 199 9.08 28.21 -11.90
N THR A 200 8.49 29.17 -12.61
CA THR A 200 7.29 28.97 -13.42
C THR A 200 7.67 28.62 -14.85
N TYR A 201 7.14 27.50 -15.34
CA TYR A 201 7.36 26.98 -16.68
C TYR A 201 6.08 27.13 -17.51
N GLY A 202 6.18 27.77 -18.67
CA GLY A 202 5.11 27.86 -19.66
C GLY A 202 5.26 26.77 -20.71
N CYS A 203 4.20 25.98 -20.95
CA CYS A 203 4.11 25.07 -22.09
C CYS A 203 3.13 25.61 -23.11
N THR A 204 3.61 25.81 -24.34
CA THR A 204 2.83 26.27 -25.47
C THR A 204 2.68 25.12 -26.46
N ALA A 205 1.48 24.53 -26.49
CA ALA A 205 1.11 23.48 -27.43
C ALA A 205 0.65 24.15 -28.74
N ILE A 206 1.23 23.75 -29.87
CA ILE A 206 0.99 24.34 -31.19
C ILE A 206 0.40 23.28 -32.12
N SER A 207 -0.74 23.58 -32.72
CA SER A 207 -1.35 22.84 -33.82
C SER A 207 -1.42 23.72 -35.07
N ASN A 208 -1.77 23.13 -36.21
CA ASN A 208 -2.05 23.86 -37.45
C ASN A 208 -3.24 24.84 -37.35
N LEU A 209 -4.11 24.69 -36.35
CA LEU A 209 -5.31 25.50 -36.15
C LEU A 209 -5.18 26.58 -35.06
N GLY A 210 -4.12 26.52 -34.25
CA GLY A 210 -3.92 27.45 -33.14
C GLY A 210 -2.98 26.91 -32.08
N SER A 211 -2.76 27.72 -31.04
CA SER A 211 -1.88 27.38 -29.93
C SER A 211 -2.55 27.64 -28.59
N TYR A 212 -2.32 26.74 -27.63
CA TYR A 212 -2.76 26.85 -26.24
C TYR A 212 -1.53 26.95 -25.32
N LYS A 213 -1.60 27.80 -24.30
CA LYS A 213 -0.50 28.02 -23.35
C LYS A 213 -0.96 27.77 -21.92
N THR A 214 -0.19 26.97 -21.20
CA THR A 214 -0.42 26.64 -19.78
C THR A 214 0.84 26.90 -18.96
N TYR A 215 0.69 27.08 -17.66
CA TYR A 215 1.79 27.34 -16.73
C TYR A 215 1.86 26.28 -15.64
N TYR A 216 3.08 25.90 -15.26
CA TYR A 216 3.37 24.95 -14.18
C TYR A 216 4.49 25.51 -13.29
N THR A 217 4.26 25.56 -11.98
CA THR A 217 5.28 26.03 -11.03
C THR A 217 6.03 24.83 -10.43
N LEU A 218 7.32 24.75 -10.72
CA LEU A 218 8.22 23.76 -10.12
C LEU A 218 8.89 24.37 -8.88
N ASN A 219 8.82 23.66 -7.76
CA ASN A 219 9.53 24.04 -6.54
C ASN A 219 10.46 22.91 -6.09
N VAL A 220 11.76 23.10 -6.31
CA VAL A 220 12.81 22.19 -5.88
C VAL A 220 13.21 22.56 -4.45
N ASN A 221 12.76 21.75 -3.50
CA ASN A 221 13.16 21.86 -2.10
C ASN A 221 14.40 21.03 -1.85
N ASP A 222 15.25 21.49 -0.93
CA ASP A 222 16.33 20.68 -0.38
C ASP A 222 15.71 19.40 0.24
N PRO A 223 16.36 18.22 0.13
CA PRO A 223 15.90 17.04 0.84
C PRO A 223 15.80 17.44 2.31
N SER A 224 14.56 17.47 2.83
CA SER A 224 14.34 17.78 4.24
C SER A 224 15.27 16.87 5.03
N PRO A 225 16.05 17.40 6.00
CA PRO A 225 16.79 16.52 6.89
C PRO A 225 15.73 15.61 7.49
N VAL A 226 15.77 14.34 7.11
CA VAL A 226 14.96 13.29 7.73
C VAL A 226 15.13 13.54 9.23
N PRO A 227 14.05 13.77 10.00
CA PRO A 227 14.21 13.99 11.43
C PRO A 227 14.97 12.78 11.94
N SER A 228 16.24 13.01 12.27
CA SER A 228 17.12 11.96 12.74
C SER A 228 16.51 11.56 14.06
N SER A 229 15.86 10.41 14.03
CA SER A 229 15.15 9.81 15.16
C SER A 229 16.06 9.53 16.35
N THR A 230 17.37 9.83 16.26
CA THR A 230 18.36 9.78 17.34
C THR A 230 17.86 10.48 18.60
N SER A 231 17.25 11.67 18.52
CA SER A 231 16.76 12.36 19.72
C SER A 231 15.59 11.63 20.39
N THR A 232 14.70 11.02 19.61
CA THR A 232 13.55 10.25 20.12
C THR A 232 13.99 8.90 20.68
N TYR A 233 14.98 8.27 20.06
CA TYR A 233 15.56 7.01 20.55
C TYR A 233 16.26 7.18 21.91
N HIS A 234 17.00 8.26 22.13
CA HIS A 234 17.61 8.50 23.45
C HIS A 234 16.56 8.70 24.56
N ALA A 235 15.44 9.38 24.27
CA ALA A 235 14.36 9.55 25.23
C ALA A 235 13.62 8.23 25.54
N ILE A 236 13.37 7.40 24.52
CA ILE A 236 12.74 6.08 24.67
C ILE A 236 13.67 5.13 25.45
N ILE A 237 14.95 5.08 25.09
CA ILE A 237 15.96 4.26 25.77
C ILE A 237 16.10 4.71 27.24
N GLY A 238 16.14 6.02 27.49
CA GLY A 238 16.18 6.56 28.86
C GLY A 238 14.96 6.18 29.69
N GLY A 239 13.76 6.21 29.10
CA GLY A 239 12.53 5.79 29.76
C GLY A 239 12.52 4.30 30.13
N ILE A 240 12.96 3.43 29.22
CA ILE A 240 13.04 1.98 29.46
C ILE A 240 14.05 1.68 30.57
N VAL A 241 15.23 2.30 30.54
CA VAL A 241 16.26 2.11 31.57
C VAL A 241 15.75 2.56 32.93
N ALA A 242 15.11 3.73 33.02
CA ALA A 242 14.54 4.24 34.27
C ALA A 242 13.46 3.30 34.84
N PHE A 243 12.60 2.75 33.97
CA PHE A 243 11.55 1.81 34.37
C PHE A 243 12.13 0.51 34.92
N ILE A 244 13.15 -0.06 34.26
CA ILE A 244 13.83 -1.28 34.72
C ILE A 244 14.46 -1.07 36.10
N VAL A 245 15.18 0.04 36.29
CA VAL A 245 15.82 0.36 37.58
C VAL A 245 14.76 0.52 38.68
N PHE A 246 13.64 1.18 38.40
CA PHE A 246 12.54 1.33 39.34
C PHE A 246 11.91 -0.01 39.75
N LEU A 247 11.67 -0.91 38.78
CA LEU A 247 11.17 -2.26 39.07
C LEU A 247 12.16 -3.08 39.92
N LEU A 248 13.47 -2.97 39.65
CA LEU A 248 14.49 -3.66 40.46
C LEU A 248 14.53 -3.12 41.89
N LEU A 249 14.43 -1.80 42.10
CA LEU A 249 14.39 -1.22 43.44
C LEU A 249 13.15 -1.67 44.23
N ILE A 250 11.99 -1.69 43.60
CA ILE A 250 10.76 -2.22 44.21
C ILE A 250 10.96 -3.68 44.60
N LEU A 251 11.50 -4.51 43.70
CA LEU A 251 11.78 -5.91 43.97
C LEU A 251 12.73 -6.09 45.16
N PHE A 252 13.80 -5.30 45.25
CA PHE A 252 14.74 -5.35 46.38
C PHE A 252 14.08 -4.99 47.71
N ILE A 253 13.18 -3.99 47.73
CA ILE A 253 12.41 -3.64 48.93
C ILE A 253 11.52 -4.81 49.35
N PHE A 254 10.81 -5.43 48.40
CA PHE A 254 9.96 -6.59 48.69
C PHE A 254 10.76 -7.79 49.16
N ILE A 255 11.88 -8.12 48.51
CA ILE A 255 12.78 -9.20 48.93
C ILE A 255 13.35 -8.89 50.31
N GLY A 256 13.77 -7.66 50.58
CA GLY A 256 14.27 -7.23 51.89
C GLY A 256 13.23 -7.44 52.98
N HIS A 257 12.01 -6.95 52.78
CA HIS A 257 10.90 -7.17 53.71
C HIS A 257 10.55 -8.65 53.86
N TYR A 258 10.58 -9.42 52.78
CA TYR A 258 10.33 -10.86 52.80
C TYR A 258 11.39 -11.60 53.63
N LEU A 259 12.68 -11.28 53.42
CA LEU A 259 13.78 -11.87 54.18
C LEU A 259 13.74 -11.45 55.66
N ILE A 260 13.41 -10.19 55.97
CA ILE A 260 13.26 -9.72 57.36
C ILE A 260 12.08 -10.43 58.04
N ARG A 261 10.95 -10.60 57.33
CA ARG A 261 9.77 -11.32 57.83
C ARG A 261 10.04 -12.80 58.07
N HIS A 262 10.84 -13.44 57.21
CA HIS A 262 11.07 -14.89 57.27
C HIS A 262 12.37 -15.32 57.99
N LYS A 263 13.28 -14.40 58.33
CA LYS A 263 14.50 -14.69 59.12
C LYS A 263 14.35 -14.47 60.63
N GLY A 264 13.14 -14.68 61.16
CA GLY A 264 12.91 -14.85 62.60
C GLY A 264 13.21 -16.26 63.09
N THR A 265 14.41 -16.80 62.82
CA THR A 265 14.89 -18.08 63.39
C THR A 265 16.02 -17.78 64.37
N TYR A 266 15.68 -17.81 65.66
CA TYR A 266 16.56 -17.50 66.79
C TYR A 266 17.70 -18.52 66.90
N LEU A 267 18.94 -18.03 67.01
CA LEU A 267 20.06 -18.83 67.48
C LEU A 267 20.08 -18.69 69.01
N THR A 268 19.48 -19.63 69.75
CA THR A 268 19.67 -19.68 71.19
C THR A 268 21.10 -20.13 71.46
N HIS A 269 21.96 -19.20 71.88
CA HIS A 269 23.21 -19.54 72.53
C HIS A 269 22.87 -20.08 73.93
N GLU A 270 22.47 -21.34 74.00
CA GLU A 270 22.35 -22.03 75.28
C GLU A 270 23.76 -22.12 75.89
N ALA A 271 23.88 -21.65 77.14
CA ALA A 271 25.12 -21.66 77.88
C ALA A 271 25.56 -23.11 78.10
N LYS A 272 26.58 -23.51 77.35
CA LYS A 272 27.21 -24.83 77.39
C LYS A 272 27.99 -24.96 78.71
N GLY A 273 27.31 -25.32 79.78
CA GLY A 273 27.91 -25.46 81.12
C GLY A 273 26.96 -25.82 82.26
N SER A 274 25.67 -26.08 82.03
CA SER A 274 24.74 -26.46 83.10
C SER A 274 24.69 -27.97 83.37
N ASP A 275 25.28 -28.82 82.52
CA ASP A 275 25.06 -30.27 82.61
C ASP A 275 25.97 -30.97 83.65
N ASP A 276 27.01 -30.31 84.16
CA ASP A 276 27.96 -30.89 85.13
C ASP A 276 27.91 -30.23 86.54
N ALA A 277 26.97 -29.30 86.78
CA ALA A 277 26.79 -28.67 88.08
C ALA A 277 25.61 -29.32 88.85
N PRO A 278 25.81 -29.82 90.08
CA PRO A 278 24.75 -30.53 90.83
C PRO A 278 23.59 -29.62 91.28
N ASP A 279 23.76 -28.30 91.23
CA ASP A 279 22.77 -27.30 91.60
C ASP A 279 23.07 -25.95 90.92
N ALA A 280 22.01 -25.16 90.70
CA ALA A 280 22.06 -23.90 89.96
C ALA A 280 22.94 -22.83 90.64
N ASP A 281 23.04 -22.88 91.97
CA ASP A 281 23.82 -21.91 92.73
C ASP A 281 25.32 -22.12 92.50
N THR A 282 25.78 -23.38 92.40
CA THR A 282 27.18 -23.73 92.11
C THR A 282 27.60 -23.39 90.67
N ALA A 283 26.68 -23.47 89.69
CA ALA A 283 26.95 -23.11 88.30
C ALA A 283 27.24 -21.61 88.12
N ILE A 284 26.68 -20.76 88.99
CA ILE A 284 26.86 -19.30 88.94
C ILE A 284 28.22 -18.89 89.51
N ILE A 285 28.72 -19.58 90.56
CA ILE A 285 29.98 -19.19 91.24
C ILE A 285 31.22 -19.63 90.45
N ASN A 286 31.12 -20.73 89.69
CA ASN A 286 32.22 -21.24 88.86
C ASN A 286 32.24 -20.65 87.43
N ALA A 287 31.36 -19.70 87.11
CA ALA A 287 31.46 -18.91 85.89
C ALA A 287 32.66 -17.95 86.01
N GLU A 288 33.86 -18.51 85.87
CA GLU A 288 35.12 -17.77 86.02
C GLU A 288 35.16 -16.58 85.06
N GLY A 289 35.39 -15.40 85.65
CA GLY A 289 35.41 -14.11 84.98
C GLY A 289 36.49 -14.04 83.90
N GLY A 290 36.05 -14.15 82.64
CA GLY A 290 36.85 -13.83 81.46
C GLY A 290 36.61 -12.40 81.01
N GLN A 291 37.53 -11.50 81.37
CA GLN A 291 37.59 -10.11 80.94
C GLN A 291 38.21 -10.02 79.53
N SER A 292 37.46 -9.54 78.53
CA SER A 292 37.91 -8.75 77.35
C SER A 292 36.69 -8.52 76.45
N GLY A 293 36.44 -7.38 75.81
CA GLY A 293 37.10 -6.11 75.65
C GLY A 293 36.09 -5.19 74.96
N GLY A 294 36.17 -3.88 75.20
CA GLY A 294 35.13 -2.90 74.89
C GLY A 294 34.80 -2.72 73.41
N ASP A 295 33.55 -2.32 73.13
CA ASP A 295 33.21 -0.92 72.87
C ASP A 295 31.67 -0.81 72.80
N ASP A 296 31.04 -0.43 73.92
CA ASP A 296 29.59 -0.17 73.95
C ASP A 296 29.30 1.19 73.31
N LYS A 297 29.08 1.19 71.99
CA LYS A 297 28.48 2.34 71.31
C LYS A 297 26.99 2.39 71.60
N LYS A 298 26.63 3.23 72.56
CA LYS A 298 25.25 3.59 72.90
C LYS A 298 24.65 4.46 71.81
N GLU A 299 23.62 3.96 71.15
CA GLU A 299 22.78 4.76 70.26
C GLU A 299 21.61 5.32 71.08
N TYR A 300 21.52 6.66 71.13
CA TYR A 300 20.42 7.37 71.78
C TYR A 300 19.22 7.41 70.83
N PHE A 301 18.06 6.98 71.32
CA PHE A 301 16.78 7.21 70.65
C PHE A 301 16.38 8.68 70.81
N ILE A 302 16.09 9.35 69.70
CA ILE A 302 15.31 10.59 69.64
C ILE A 302 13.99 10.24 68.97
#